data_AF-A0A7X3VEA9-F1
#
_entry.id   AF-A0A7X3VEA9-F1
#
_cell.length_a   1.000
_cell.length_b   1.000
_cell.length_c   1.000
_cell.angle_alpha   90.00
_cell.angle_beta   90.00
_cell.angle_gamma   90.00
#
_symmetry.space_group_name_H-M   'P 1'
#
loop_
_entity.id
_entity.type
_entity.pdbx_description
1 polymer ?
#
loop_
_entity_poly.entity_id
_entity_poly.type
_entity_poly.pdbx_seq_one_letter_code
_entity_poly.pdbx_strand_id
1 'polypeptide(L)'
;MAQTTYCRRHKDIETNVSCARCGDPICPSCMVHAPVGVRCLDCARSRPIPTFDVSTPFLLKAIGAGVVVATLGGAIISGLVWFFPIPYVPTILIAALGYGIGEAISLSTNRKRGTRLKLVSGVCMLIGFTIITWATGVTLAPINLIAGAIGFYLAIIKF
;
A
#
# COMPACT_ATOMS: atom_id res chain seq x y z
N MET A 1 -31.18 -2.79 43.99
CA MET A 1 -32.19 -3.35 43.07
C MET A 1 -31.44 -3.77 41.80
N ALA A 2 -31.30 -5.07 41.54
CA ALA A 2 -30.68 -5.55 40.30
C ALA A 2 -31.73 -5.44 39.18
N GLN A 3 -31.52 -4.51 38.23
CA GLN A 3 -32.39 -4.40 37.07
C GLN A 3 -32.11 -5.59 36.14
N THR A 4 -33.12 -6.39 35.84
CA THR A 4 -33.00 -7.51 34.90
C THR A 4 -32.88 -6.95 33.48
N THR A 5 -31.67 -6.98 32.94
CA THR A 5 -31.40 -6.53 31.57
C THR A 5 -31.44 -7.70 30.61
N TYR A 6 -32.16 -7.54 29.50
CA TYR A 6 -32.24 -8.56 28.46
C TYR A 6 -31.19 -8.32 27.38
N CYS A 7 -30.73 -9.38 26.73
CA CYS A 7 -29.79 -9.23 25.64
C CYS A 7 -30.41 -8.38 24.51
N ARG A 8 -29.64 -7.42 23.99
CA ARG A 8 -30.07 -6.56 22.88
C ARG A 8 -30.53 -7.36 21.64
N ARG A 9 -29.94 -8.55 21.44
CA ARG A 9 -30.18 -9.42 20.27
C ARG A 9 -31.16 -10.55 20.57
N HIS A 10 -31.16 -11.08 21.80
CA HIS A 10 -32.10 -12.10 22.26
C HIS A 10 -32.90 -11.55 23.44
N LYS A 11 -34.08 -10.97 23.14
CA LYS A 11 -34.91 -10.31 24.14
C LYS A 11 -35.47 -11.26 25.20
N ASP A 12 -35.45 -12.56 24.95
CA ASP A 12 -35.98 -13.59 25.85
C ASP A 12 -34.94 -14.09 26.87
N ILE A 13 -33.68 -13.64 26.76
CA ILE A 13 -32.58 -14.11 27.62
C ILE A 13 -32.17 -12.98 28.57
N GLU A 14 -32.30 -13.24 29.87
CA GLU A 14 -31.78 -12.36 30.92
C GLU A 14 -30.24 -12.41 30.99
N THR A 15 -29.61 -11.27 31.17
CA THR A 15 -28.14 -11.14 31.17
C THR A 15 -27.69 -10.11 32.18
N ASN A 16 -26.62 -10.41 32.91
CA ASN A 16 -25.90 -9.45 33.76
C ASN A 16 -24.55 -9.01 33.17
N VAL A 17 -24.25 -9.42 31.94
CA VAL A 17 -22.99 -9.14 31.28
C VAL A 17 -23.22 -8.08 30.21
N SER A 18 -22.39 -7.04 30.18
CA SER A 18 -22.44 -5.97 29.20
C SER A 18 -21.14 -5.87 28.41
N CYS A 19 -21.23 -5.38 27.18
CA CYS A 19 -20.07 -5.15 26.33
C CYS A 19 -19.19 -4.05 26.92
N ALA A 20 -17.90 -4.34 27.15
CA ALA A 20 -16.96 -3.37 27.71
C ALA A 20 -16.73 -2.12 26.83
N ARG A 21 -17.13 -2.15 25.55
CA ARG A 21 -16.95 -1.04 24.59
C ARG A 21 -18.19 -0.17 24.40
N CYS A 22 -19.37 -0.77 24.27
CA CYS A 22 -20.61 -0.05 23.98
C CYS A 22 -21.62 -0.07 25.13
N GLY A 23 -21.39 -0.87 26.18
CA GLY A 23 -22.31 -1.01 27.31
C GLY A 23 -23.55 -1.85 27.04
N ASP A 24 -23.76 -2.34 25.81
CA ASP A 24 -24.95 -3.15 25.47
C ASP A 24 -24.99 -4.47 26.26
N PRO A 25 -26.16 -4.89 26.78
CA PRO A 25 -26.33 -6.19 27.43
C PRO A 25 -26.20 -7.35 26.44
N ILE A 26 -25.38 -8.34 26.80
CA ILE A 26 -24.99 -9.49 25.96
C ILE A 26 -25.25 -10.82 26.68
N CYS A 27 -25.85 -11.76 25.97
CA CYS A 27 -26.02 -13.14 26.46
C CYS A 27 -24.75 -13.97 26.25
N PRO A 28 -24.59 -15.11 26.96
CA PRO A 28 -23.45 -16.02 26.77
C PRO A 28 -23.29 -16.52 25.34
N SER A 29 -24.38 -16.61 24.56
CA SER A 29 -24.31 -17.00 23.15
C SER A 29 -23.83 -15.87 22.22
N CYS A 30 -23.96 -14.61 22.63
CA CYS A 30 -23.53 -13.43 21.85
C CYS A 30 -22.19 -12.85 22.31
N MET A 31 -21.59 -13.41 23.37
CA MET A 31 -20.34 -12.93 23.93
C MET A 31 -19.16 -13.33 23.04
N VAL A 32 -18.24 -12.41 22.83
CA VAL A 32 -16.95 -12.68 22.19
C VAL A 32 -15.84 -12.29 23.15
N HIS A 33 -14.96 -13.24 23.45
CA HIS A 33 -13.78 -12.97 24.27
C HIS A 33 -12.78 -12.11 23.49
N ALA A 34 -12.52 -10.91 23.98
CA ALA A 34 -11.52 -9.99 23.45
C ALA A 34 -10.35 -9.84 24.44
N PRO A 35 -9.17 -9.35 24.02
CA PRO A 35 -8.00 -9.22 24.89
C PRO A 35 -8.20 -8.31 26.11
N VAL A 36 -9.24 -7.45 26.10
CA VAL A 36 -9.57 -6.55 27.23
C VAL A 36 -11.02 -6.78 27.69
N GLY A 37 -11.41 -8.04 27.90
CA GLY A 37 -12.72 -8.43 28.42
C GLY A 37 -13.72 -8.88 27.36
N VAL A 38 -15.01 -8.90 27.71
CA VAL A 38 -16.10 -9.36 26.82
C VAL A 38 -16.58 -8.26 25.88
N ARG A 39 -16.80 -8.61 24.61
CA ARG A 39 -17.36 -7.71 23.59
C ARG A 39 -18.58 -8.33 22.92
N CYS A 40 -19.50 -7.48 22.48
CA CYS A 40 -20.60 -7.90 21.59
C CYS A 40 -20.05 -8.18 20.17
N LEU A 41 -20.78 -9.00 19.40
CA LEU A 41 -20.45 -9.35 18.01
C LEU A 41 -20.16 -8.13 17.11
N ASP A 42 -20.88 -7.03 17.32
CA ASP A 42 -20.71 -5.81 16.49
C ASP A 42 -19.42 -5.06 16.84
N CYS A 43 -19.04 -5.04 18.13
CA CYS A 43 -17.78 -4.46 18.59
C CYS A 43 -16.58 -5.39 18.39
N ALA A 44 -16.83 -6.71 18.29
CA ALA A 44 -15.83 -7.74 18.08
C ALA A 44 -15.48 -7.91 16.60
N ARG A 45 -16.41 -7.63 15.67
CA ARG A 45 -16.07 -7.50 14.24
C ARG A 45 -15.04 -6.38 14.07
N SER A 46 -13.79 -6.79 13.84
CA SER A 46 -12.74 -5.88 13.40
C SER A 46 -13.20 -5.20 12.12
N ARG A 47 -13.47 -3.90 12.18
CA ARG A 47 -13.53 -3.10 10.95
C ARG A 47 -12.14 -3.15 10.33
N PRO A 48 -12.00 -3.42 9.03
CA PRO A 48 -10.70 -3.36 8.37
C PRO A 48 -10.09 -1.99 8.66
N ILE A 49 -8.80 -1.99 9.01
CA ILE A 49 -8.05 -0.78 9.28
C ILE A 49 -8.27 0.22 8.12
N PRO A 50 -8.71 1.46 8.38
CA PRO A 50 -9.09 2.46 7.36
C PRO A 50 -7.93 2.91 6.46
N THR A 51 -6.72 2.38 6.68
CA THR A 51 -5.55 2.56 5.82
C THR A 51 -5.75 1.95 4.42
N PHE A 52 -6.67 0.98 4.26
CA PHE A 52 -6.93 0.32 2.97
C PHE A 52 -8.01 0.96 2.09
N ASP A 53 -8.71 1.99 2.57
CA ASP A 53 -9.65 2.77 1.74
C ASP A 53 -8.90 3.78 0.89
N VAL A 54 -8.26 3.26 -0.16
CA VAL A 54 -7.78 4.06 -1.29
C VAL A 54 -8.99 4.53 -2.09
N SER A 55 -9.51 5.70 -1.72
CA SER A 55 -10.53 6.34 -2.53
C SER A 55 -9.96 6.70 -3.91
N THR A 56 -10.82 6.60 -4.93
CA THR A 56 -10.54 6.91 -6.34
C THR A 56 -9.69 8.17 -6.57
N PRO A 57 -9.90 9.32 -5.88
CA PRO A 57 -9.07 10.51 -6.10
C PRO A 57 -7.60 10.33 -5.66
N PHE A 58 -7.32 9.53 -4.62
CA PHE A 58 -5.93 9.25 -4.23
C PHE A 58 -5.24 8.32 -5.22
N LEU A 59 -5.98 7.37 -5.80
CA LEU A 59 -5.44 6.47 -6.82
C LEU A 59 -5.10 7.22 -8.11
N LEU A 60 -5.96 8.14 -8.55
CA LEU A 60 -5.69 9.00 -9.72
C LEU A 60 -4.46 9.88 -9.52
N LYS A 61 -4.30 10.49 -8.34
CA LYS A 61 -3.09 11.25 -8.00
C LYS A 61 -1.83 10.39 -8.03
N ALA A 62 -1.89 9.17 -7.48
CA ALA A 62 -0.78 8.23 -7.50
C ALA A 62 -0.35 7.84 -8.91
N ILE A 63 -1.33 7.53 -9.78
CA ILE A 63 -1.07 7.19 -11.19
C ILE A 63 -0.46 8.39 -11.91
N GLY A 64 -1.02 9.59 -11.75
CA GLY A 64 -0.50 10.81 -12.38
C GLY A 64 0.95 11.09 -11.96
N ALA A 65 1.24 11.09 -10.66
CA ALA A 65 2.60 11.32 -10.16
C ALA A 65 3.57 10.23 -10.62
N GLY A 66 3.17 8.96 -10.55
CA GLY A 66 4.01 7.83 -10.96
C GLY A 66 4.35 7.83 -12.45
N VAL A 67 3.38 8.13 -13.32
CA VAL A 67 3.59 8.21 -14.77
C VAL A 67 4.53 9.36 -15.14
N VAL A 68 4.33 10.54 -14.56
CA VAL A 68 5.20 11.71 -14.79
C VAL A 68 6.65 11.40 -14.40
N VAL A 69 6.86 10.79 -13.23
CA VAL A 69 8.22 10.46 -12.76
C VAL A 69 8.84 9.33 -13.58
N ALA A 70 8.08 8.30 -13.94
CA ALA A 70 8.57 7.19 -14.76
C ALA A 70 8.98 7.66 -16.16
N THR A 71 8.17 8.52 -16.78
CA THR A 71 8.43 9.04 -18.14
C THR A 71 9.57 10.05 -18.16
N LEU A 72 9.53 11.08 -17.30
CA LEU A 72 10.59 12.09 -17.23
C LEU A 72 11.90 11.48 -16.74
N GLY A 73 11.86 10.66 -15.68
CA GLY A 73 13.03 9.97 -15.16
C GLY A 73 13.65 9.02 -16.19
N GLY A 74 12.82 8.23 -16.87
CA GLY A 74 13.26 7.34 -17.94
C GLY A 74 13.88 8.09 -19.11
N ALA A 75 13.29 9.21 -19.56
CA ALA A 75 13.82 10.02 -20.65
C ALA A 75 15.14 10.71 -20.29
N ILE A 76 15.23 11.30 -19.09
CA ILE A 76 16.45 11.95 -18.59
C ILE A 76 17.60 10.94 -18.49
N ILE A 77 17.33 9.76 -17.91
CA ILE A 77 18.33 8.70 -17.79
C ILE A 77 18.75 8.21 -19.17
N SER A 78 17.81 8.04 -20.10
CA SER A 78 18.14 7.64 -21.48
C SER A 78 19.06 8.65 -22.16
N GLY A 79 18.79 9.95 -22.03
CA GLY A 79 19.64 11.02 -22.57
C GLY A 79 21.03 11.05 -21.92
N LEU A 80 21.10 10.87 -20.60
CA LEU A 80 22.37 10.79 -19.85
C LEU A 80 23.22 9.61 -20.30
N VAL A 81 22.62 8.44 -20.48
CA VAL A 81 23.32 7.23 -20.93
C VAL A 81 23.80 7.38 -22.37
N TRP A 82 23.03 8.06 -23.22
CA TRP A 82 23.43 8.31 -24.61
C TRP A 82 24.59 9.32 -24.70
N PHE A 83 24.58 10.36 -23.85
CA PHE A 83 25.62 11.39 -23.84
C PHE A 83 26.91 10.94 -23.09
N PHE A 84 26.77 10.16 -22.02
CA PHE A 84 27.89 9.59 -21.25
C PHE A 84 27.76 8.06 -21.15
N PRO A 85 28.30 7.30 -22.11
CA PRO A 85 28.27 5.83 -22.11
C PRO A 85 29.32 5.25 -21.16
N ILE A 86 29.23 5.58 -19.87
CA ILE A 86 30.11 5.06 -18.83
C ILE A 86 29.55 3.71 -18.35
N PRO A 87 30.37 2.64 -18.28
CA PRO A 87 29.91 1.36 -17.76
C PRO A 87 29.45 1.49 -16.30
N TYR A 88 28.43 0.73 -15.92
CA TYR A 88 27.82 0.69 -14.57
C TYR A 88 27.05 1.93 -14.10
N VAL A 89 27.18 3.10 -14.72
CA VAL A 89 26.31 4.26 -14.39
C VAL A 89 24.81 3.94 -14.60
N PRO A 90 24.39 3.23 -15.67
CA PRO A 90 22.99 2.87 -15.86
C PRO A 90 22.40 2.02 -14.73
N THR A 91 23.16 1.13 -14.10
CA THR A 91 22.63 0.26 -13.02
C THR A 91 22.22 1.10 -11.81
N ILE A 92 23.06 2.06 -11.42
CA ILE A 92 22.83 2.96 -10.31
C ILE A 92 21.62 3.84 -10.62
N LEU A 93 21.52 4.37 -11.84
CA LEU A 93 20.41 5.20 -12.27
C LEU A 93 19.08 4.43 -12.30
N ILE A 94 19.06 3.19 -12.80
CA ILE A 94 17.85 2.35 -12.81
C ILE A 94 17.38 2.06 -11.38
N ALA A 95 18.29 1.71 -10.47
CA ALA A 95 17.94 1.48 -9.07
C ALA A 95 17.43 2.76 -8.39
N ALA A 96 18.07 3.91 -8.66
CA ALA A 96 17.65 5.22 -8.17
C ALA A 96 16.27 5.63 -8.70
N LEU A 97 15.95 5.28 -9.95
CA LEU A 97 14.65 5.51 -10.57
C LEU A 97 13.53 4.79 -9.79
N GLY A 98 13.76 3.53 -9.41
CA GLY A 98 12.82 2.76 -8.59
C GLY A 98 12.55 3.41 -7.24
N TYR A 99 13.60 3.88 -6.56
CA TYR A 99 13.45 4.63 -5.30
C TYR A 99 12.69 5.96 -5.49
N GLY A 100 13.00 6.69 -6.57
CA GLY A 100 12.38 7.96 -6.92
C GLY A 100 10.89 7.85 -7.22
N ILE A 101 10.49 6.84 -8.01
CA ILE A 101 9.09 6.53 -8.30
C ILE A 101 8.34 6.22 -6.99
N GLY A 102 8.91 5.36 -6.15
CA GLY A 102 8.31 5.00 -4.87
C GLY A 102 8.14 6.20 -3.94
N GLU A 103 9.14 7.07 -3.81
CA GLU A 103 9.05 8.29 -2.99
C GLU A 103 7.99 9.26 -3.53
N ALA A 104 7.99 9.51 -4.84
CA ALA A 104 7.05 10.45 -5.44
C ALA A 104 5.59 10.02 -5.27
N ILE A 105 5.30 8.73 -5.49
CA ILE A 105 3.95 8.18 -5.28
C ILE A 105 3.57 8.24 -3.79
N SER A 106 4.51 7.97 -2.88
CA SER A 106 4.28 8.02 -1.43
C SER A 106 3.97 9.44 -0.94
N LEU A 107 4.74 10.42 -1.41
CA LEU A 107 4.51 11.84 -1.09
C LEU A 107 3.16 12.32 -1.65
N SER A 108 2.80 11.91 -2.88
CA SER A 108 1.53 12.32 -3.51
C SER A 108 0.28 11.76 -2.81
N THR A 109 0.40 10.65 -2.08
CA THR A 109 -0.70 9.95 -1.41
C THR A 109 -0.71 10.11 0.11
N ASN A 110 0.12 11.00 0.65
CA ASN A 110 0.28 11.23 2.08
C ASN A 110 0.68 9.94 2.85
N ARG A 111 1.65 9.19 2.31
CA ARG A 111 2.23 7.97 2.90
C ARG A 111 1.21 6.86 3.24
N LYS A 112 0.11 6.78 2.49
CA LYS A 112 -0.87 5.69 2.64
C LYS A 112 -0.29 4.36 2.13
N ARG A 113 -0.65 3.27 2.81
CA ARG A 113 -0.21 1.90 2.50
C ARG A 113 -1.38 1.07 2.00
N GLY A 114 -1.24 0.45 0.83
CA GLY A 114 -2.30 -0.35 0.24
C GLY A 114 -1.84 -1.16 -0.97
N THR A 115 -2.44 -2.35 -1.16
CA THR A 115 -2.03 -3.29 -2.23
C THR A 115 -2.22 -2.71 -3.63
N ARG A 116 -3.25 -1.86 -3.83
CA ARG A 116 -3.45 -1.17 -5.11
C ARG A 116 -2.32 -0.18 -5.43
N LEU A 117 -1.78 0.51 -4.43
CA LEU A 117 -0.65 1.44 -4.62
C LEU A 117 0.66 0.69 -4.92
N LYS A 118 0.88 -0.49 -4.32
CA LYS A 118 1.99 -1.38 -4.69
C LYS A 118 1.97 -1.75 -6.16
N LEU A 119 0.79 -2.13 -6.67
CA LEU A 119 0.60 -2.49 -8.08
C LEU A 119 0.86 -1.30 -9.00
N VAL A 120 0.33 -0.11 -8.67
CA VAL A 120 0.59 1.12 -9.45
C VAL A 120 2.08 1.44 -9.49
N SER A 121 2.76 1.42 -8.35
CA SER A 121 4.20 1.71 -8.27
C SER A 121 5.04 0.71 -9.09
N GLY A 122 4.71 -0.58 -9.02
CA GLY A 122 5.36 -1.61 -9.84
C GLY A 122 5.15 -1.39 -11.34
N VAL A 123 3.93 -1.04 -11.76
CA VAL A 123 3.62 -0.74 -13.18
C VAL A 123 4.39 0.48 -13.67
N CYS A 124 4.47 1.55 -12.87
CA CYS A 124 5.25 2.74 -13.22
C CYS A 124 6.75 2.43 -13.37
N MET A 125 7.31 1.58 -12.51
CA MET A 125 8.71 1.15 -12.64
C MET A 125 8.96 0.39 -13.94
N LEU A 126 8.03 -0.52 -14.32
CA LEU A 126 8.13 -1.23 -15.59
C LEU A 126 8.06 -0.29 -16.79
N ILE A 127 7.19 0.73 -16.74
CA ILE A 127 7.10 1.77 -17.79
C ILE A 127 8.44 2.53 -17.92
N GLY A 128 9.04 2.95 -16.81
CA GLY A 128 10.35 3.61 -16.84
C GLY A 128 11.44 2.69 -17.42
N PHE A 129 11.44 1.42 -17.03
CA PHE A 129 12.39 0.42 -17.52
C PHE A 129 12.23 0.15 -19.02
N THR A 130 11.00 0.06 -19.54
CA THR A 130 10.76 -0.16 -20.97
C THR A 130 11.19 1.04 -21.80
N ILE A 131 10.98 2.27 -21.32
CA ILE A 131 11.46 3.50 -21.99
C ILE A 131 12.98 3.49 -22.12
N ILE A 132 13.71 3.19 -21.04
CA ILE A 132 15.18 3.12 -21.05
C ILE A 132 15.66 2.00 -21.99
N THR A 133 14.96 0.86 -21.97
CA THR A 133 15.27 -0.29 -22.83
C THR A 133 15.13 0.08 -24.31
N TRP A 134 14.04 0.72 -24.69
CA TRP A 134 13.80 1.13 -26.07
C TRP A 134 14.79 2.18 -26.56
N ALA A 135 15.17 3.13 -25.70
CA ALA A 135 16.05 4.23 -26.09
C ALA A 135 17.53 3.84 -26.16
N THR A 136 18.00 2.96 -25.28
CA THR A 136 19.44 2.71 -25.10
C THR A 136 19.86 1.26 -25.35
N GLY A 137 18.95 0.28 -25.20
CA GLY A 137 19.27 -1.15 -25.29
C GLY A 137 20.17 -1.70 -24.16
N VAL A 138 20.69 -0.85 -23.28
CA VAL A 138 21.67 -1.18 -22.24
C VAL A 138 21.08 -2.09 -21.15
N THR A 139 19.76 -2.05 -20.98
CA THR A 139 19.02 -2.84 -19.99
C THR A 139 19.03 -4.35 -20.23
N LEU A 140 19.36 -4.80 -21.45
CA LEU A 140 19.46 -6.23 -21.79
C LEU A 140 20.66 -6.93 -21.14
N ALA A 141 21.64 -6.16 -20.64
CA ALA A 141 22.74 -6.73 -19.88
C ALA A 141 22.22 -7.34 -18.56
N PRO A 142 22.71 -8.54 -18.16
CA PRO A 142 22.20 -9.25 -16.98
C PRO A 142 22.32 -8.43 -15.69
N ILE A 143 23.33 -7.57 -15.59
CA ILE A 143 23.56 -6.71 -14.42
C ILE A 143 22.49 -5.61 -14.30
N ASN A 144 21.96 -5.12 -15.43
CA ASN A 144 20.90 -4.11 -15.47
C ASN A 144 19.51 -4.72 -15.21
N LEU A 145 19.32 -5.99 -15.56
CA LEU A 145 18.12 -6.74 -15.16
C LEU A 145 18.04 -6.92 -13.64
N ILE A 146 19.18 -7.23 -13.01
CA ILE A 146 19.28 -7.29 -11.54
C ILE A 146 19.00 -5.91 -10.93
N ALA A 147 19.56 -4.84 -11.50
CA ALA A 147 19.28 -3.48 -11.06
C ALA A 147 17.80 -3.09 -11.23
N GLY A 148 17.15 -3.53 -12.30
CA GLY A 148 15.71 -3.37 -12.52
C GLY A 148 14.87 -4.10 -11.48
N ALA A 149 15.24 -5.35 -11.13
CA ALA A 149 14.58 -6.12 -10.08
C ALA A 149 14.74 -5.46 -8.70
N ILE A 150 15.94 -4.97 -8.39
CA ILE A 150 16.20 -4.20 -7.16
C ILE A 150 15.37 -2.93 -7.15
N GLY A 151 15.34 -2.17 -8.25
CA GLY A 151 14.53 -0.96 -8.37
C GLY A 151 13.03 -1.22 -8.20
N PHE A 152 12.51 -2.33 -8.75
CA PHE A 152 11.12 -2.76 -8.56
C PHE A 152 10.84 -3.10 -7.09
N TYR A 153 11.75 -3.80 -6.42
CA TYR A 153 11.63 -4.11 -5.00
C TYR A 153 11.64 -2.82 -4.13
N LEU A 154 12.56 -1.89 -4.41
CA LEU A 154 12.66 -0.60 -3.72
C LEU A 154 11.43 0.29 -3.94
N ALA A 155 10.77 0.18 -5.09
CA ALA A 155 9.53 0.88 -5.36
C ALA A 155 8.38 0.35 -4.48
N ILE A 156 8.30 -0.97 -4.30
CA ILE A 156 7.20 -1.63 -3.57
C ILE A 156 7.35 -1.55 -2.05
N ILE A 157 8.58 -1.66 -1.51
CA ILE A 157 8.81 -1.75 -0.04
C ILE A 157 8.29 -0.52 0.72
N LYS A 158 8.06 0.58 0.03
CA LYS A 158 7.60 1.85 0.59
C LYS A 158 6.10 1.89 0.92
N PHE A 159 5.31 0.95 0.38
CA PHE A 159 3.85 0.89 0.50
C PHE A 159 3.37 -0.33 1.28
#